data_AF-A0A833H625-F1
#
_entry.id   AF-A0A833H625-F1
#
_cell.length_a   1.000
_cell.length_b   1.000
_cell.length_c   1.000
_cell.angle_alpha   90.00
_cell.angle_beta   90.00
_cell.angle_gamma   90.00
#
_symmetry.space_group_name_H-M   'P 1'
#
loop_
_entity.id
_entity.type
_entity.pdbx_description
1 polymer ?
#
loop_
_entity_poly.entity_id
_entity_poly.type
_entity_poly.pdbx_seq_one_letter_code
_entity_poly.pdbx_strand_id
1 'polypeptide(L)'
;MARKTIEQRLAELDAQRATLKARLSKQERANDTRRKVLLGALVLHRLEHGRDEIARSLPDWLRRELPGFLTRDMDKELFADLLKPPADRGAAS
;
A
#
# COMPACT_ATOMS: atom_id res chain seq x y z
N MET A 1 1.14 -49.92 20.37
CA MET A 1 1.09 -48.49 19.96
C MET A 1 0.50 -47.70 21.12
N ALA A 2 1.32 -46.98 21.89
CA ALA A 2 0.83 -46.18 23.02
C ALA A 2 -0.12 -45.07 22.51
N ARG A 3 -1.35 -45.04 23.03
CA ARG A 3 -2.35 -44.04 22.66
C ARG A 3 -1.93 -42.71 23.30
N LYS A 4 -1.68 -41.68 22.47
CA LYS A 4 -1.40 -40.32 22.97
C LYS A 4 -2.47 -39.90 23.98
N THR A 5 -2.04 -39.28 25.08
CA THR A 5 -2.94 -38.74 26.09
C THR A 5 -3.80 -37.62 25.48
N ILE A 6 -4.92 -37.30 26.11
CA ILE A 6 -5.81 -36.22 25.65
C ILE A 6 -5.05 -34.89 25.63
N GLU A 7 -4.20 -34.64 26.64
CA GLU A 7 -3.35 -33.45 26.73
C GLU A 7 -2.36 -33.35 25.56
N GLN A 8 -1.69 -34.45 25.20
CA GLN A 8 -0.78 -34.46 24.06
C GLN A 8 -1.50 -34.16 22.75
N ARG A 9 -2.72 -34.69 22.58
CA ARG A 9 -3.55 -34.41 21.40
C ARG A 9 -4.00 -32.94 21.36
N LEU A 10 -4.36 -32.37 22.50
CA LEU A 10 -4.75 -30.97 22.61
C LEU A 10 -3.58 -30.05 22.26
N ALA A 11 -2.40 -30.31 22.82
CA ALA A 11 -1.18 -29.56 22.52
C ALA A 11 -0.80 -29.63 21.02
N GLU A 12 -0.96 -30.79 20.39
CA GLU A 12 -0.74 -30.96 18.95
C GLU A 12 -1.72 -30.14 18.11
N LEU A 13 -3.00 -30.15 18.47
CA LEU A 13 -4.01 -29.36 17.77
C LEU A 13 -3.77 -27.86 17.93
N ASP A 14 -3.36 -27.41 19.11
CA ASP A 14 -3.02 -26.01 19.35
C ASP A 14 -1.78 -25.57 18.55
N ALA A 15 -0.75 -26.41 18.49
CA ALA A 15 0.44 -26.14 17.67
C ALA A 15 0.10 -26.08 16.16
N GLN A 16 -0.76 -26.97 15.67
CA GLN A 16 -1.24 -26.96 14.29
C GLN A 16 -2.04 -25.68 14.01
N ARG A 17 -2.97 -25.31 14.91
CA ARG A 17 -3.75 -24.06 14.80
C ARG A 17 -2.84 -22.84 14.77
N ALA A 18 -1.85 -22.76 15.66
CA ALA A 18 -0.92 -21.64 15.71
C ALA A 18 -0.13 -21.52 14.40
N THR A 19 0.32 -22.65 13.84
CA THR A 19 1.02 -22.70 12.55
C THR A 19 0.14 -22.22 11.39
N LEU A 20 -1.11 -22.68 11.33
CA LEU A 20 -2.07 -22.26 10.31
C LEU A 20 -2.39 -20.76 10.42
N LYS A 21 -2.59 -20.25 11.64
CA LYS A 21 -2.84 -18.82 11.88
C LYS A 21 -1.66 -17.95 11.46
N ALA A 22 -0.43 -18.39 11.76
CA ALA A 22 0.78 -17.68 11.34
C ALA A 22 0.92 -17.64 9.81
N ARG A 23 0.62 -18.75 9.13
CA ARG A 23 0.59 -18.82 7.65
C ARG A 23 -0.47 -17.90 7.06
N LEU A 24 -1.68 -17.89 7.61
CA LEU A 24 -2.77 -17.02 7.16
C LEU A 24 -2.37 -15.55 7.30
N SER A 25 -1.87 -15.13 8.47
CA SER A 25 -1.42 -13.76 8.71
C SER A 25 -0.28 -13.34 7.76
N LYS A 26 0.63 -14.27 7.42
CA LYS A 26 1.67 -14.01 6.42
C LYS A 26 1.05 -13.76 5.03
N GLN A 27 0.07 -14.58 4.64
CA GLN A 27 -0.61 -14.42 3.36
C GLN A 27 -1.41 -13.11 3.28
N GLU A 28 -2.10 -12.75 4.36
CA GLU A 28 -2.85 -11.50 4.45
C GLU A 28 -1.94 -10.28 4.28
N ARG A 29 -0.80 -10.26 4.98
CA ARG A 29 0.19 -9.18 4.81
C ARG A 29 0.77 -9.14 3.40
N ALA A 30 1.08 -10.29 2.80
CA ALA A 30 1.56 -10.35 1.43
C ALA A 30 0.53 -9.80 0.43
N ASN A 31 -0.75 -10.16 0.61
CA ASN A 31 -1.85 -9.67 -0.21
C ASN A 31 -2.09 -8.17 -0.01
N ASP A 32 -2.02 -7.68 1.23
CA ASP A 32 -2.16 -6.25 1.56
C ASP A 32 -1.06 -5.42 0.90
N THR A 33 0.20 -5.83 1.04
CA THR A 33 1.33 -5.19 0.36
C THR A 33 1.14 -5.19 -1.16
N ARG A 34 0.77 -6.35 -1.74
CA ARG A 34 0.54 -6.45 -3.19
C ARG A 34 -0.59 -5.52 -3.65
N ARG A 35 -1.69 -5.44 -2.90
CA ARG A 35 -2.82 -4.55 -3.22
C ARG A 35 -2.39 -3.08 -3.21
N LYS A 36 -1.66 -2.65 -2.16
CA LYS A 36 -1.15 -1.28 -2.04
C LYS A 36 -0.22 -0.91 -3.19
N VAL A 37 0.71 -1.81 -3.53
CA VAL A 37 1.65 -1.61 -4.65
C VAL A 37 0.91 -1.51 -5.98
N LEU A 38 -0.03 -2.42 -6.27
CA LEU A 38 -0.77 -2.39 -7.53
C LEU A 38 -1.65 -1.15 -7.67
N LEU A 39 -2.30 -0.71 -6.59
CA LEU A 39 -3.06 0.53 -6.59
C LEU A 39 -2.15 1.75 -6.84
N GLY A 40 -0.99 1.83 -6.17
CA GLY A 40 -0.02 2.88 -6.42
C GLY A 40 0.47 2.89 -7.87
N ALA A 41 0.82 1.72 -8.42
CA ALA A 41 1.27 1.58 -9.80
C ALA A 41 0.20 2.04 -10.82
N LEU A 42 -1.09 1.74 -10.57
CA LEU A 42 -2.19 2.22 -11.41
C LEU A 42 -2.30 3.75 -11.40
N VAL A 43 -2.18 4.37 -10.22
CA VAL A 43 -2.22 5.83 -10.07
C VAL A 43 -1.06 6.48 -10.81
N LEU A 44 0.16 5.96 -10.65
CA LEU A 44 1.35 6.44 -11.35
C LEU A 44 1.20 6.33 -12.87
N HIS A 45 0.78 5.16 -13.37
CA HIS A 45 0.51 4.96 -14.79
C HIS A 45 -0.52 5.97 -15.33
N ARG A 46 -1.54 6.31 -14.54
CA ARG A 46 -2.55 7.30 -14.96
C ARG A 46 -2.00 8.72 -14.98
N LEU A 47 -1.15 9.09 -14.02
CA LEU A 47 -0.46 10.39 -14.03
C LEU A 47 0.44 10.54 -15.26
N GLU A 48 1.12 9.47 -15.66
CA GLU A 48 2.07 9.51 -16.77
C GLU A 48 1.42 9.39 -18.14
N HIS A 49 0.37 8.57 -18.29
CA HIS A 49 -0.14 8.16 -19.61
C HIS A 49 -1.63 8.43 -19.79
N GLY A 50 -2.35 8.77 -18.72
CA GLY A 50 -3.80 8.99 -18.76
C GLY A 50 -4.17 10.26 -19.52
N ARG A 51 -5.20 10.16 -20.37
CA ARG A 51 -5.72 11.31 -21.15
C ARG A 51 -7.17 11.65 -20.85
N ASP A 52 -7.79 10.85 -19.99
CA ASP A 52 -9.18 11.00 -19.57
C ASP A 52 -9.35 12.08 -18.49
N GLU A 53 -10.59 12.47 -18.23
CA GLU A 53 -10.91 13.55 -17.28
C GLU A 53 -10.38 13.28 -15.87
N ILE A 54 -10.41 12.01 -15.46
CA ILE A 54 -9.91 11.61 -14.16
C ILE A 54 -8.37 11.76 -14.13
N ALA A 55 -7.64 11.34 -15.16
CA ALA A 55 -6.19 11.56 -15.21
C ALA A 55 -5.82 13.05 -15.16
N ARG A 56 -6.63 13.92 -15.78
CA ARG A 56 -6.38 15.37 -15.80
C ARG A 56 -6.61 16.02 -14.43
N SER A 57 -7.59 15.56 -13.66
CA SER A 57 -7.92 16.09 -12.32
C SER A 57 -7.09 15.45 -11.19
N LEU A 58 -6.49 14.29 -11.46
CA LEU A 58 -5.74 13.51 -10.47
C LEU A 58 -4.52 14.24 -9.87
N PRO A 59 -3.68 14.97 -10.63
CA PRO A 59 -2.55 15.71 -10.05
C PRO A 59 -3.01 16.75 -9.01
N ASP A 60 -4.05 17.53 -9.33
CA ASP A 60 -4.54 18.57 -8.43
C ASP A 60 -5.20 17.97 -7.18
N TRP A 61 -5.91 16.86 -7.34
CA TRP A 61 -6.43 16.11 -6.21
C TRP A 61 -5.30 15.59 -5.31
N LEU A 62 -4.25 14.98 -5.87
CA LEU A 62 -3.10 14.48 -5.10
C LEU A 62 -2.38 15.59 -4.34
N ARG A 63 -2.17 16.76 -4.97
CA ARG A 63 -1.55 17.93 -4.30
C ARG A 63 -2.33 18.40 -3.08
N ARG A 64 -3.66 18.26 -3.10
CA ARG A 64 -4.52 18.64 -1.98
C ARG A 64 -4.53 17.59 -0.87
N GLU A 65 -4.65 16.31 -1.22
CA GLU A 65 -4.85 15.25 -0.23
C GLU A 65 -3.55 14.70 0.37
N LEU A 66 -2.49 14.53 -0.44
CA LEU A 66 -1.22 13.92 0.02
C LEU A 66 -0.58 14.65 1.21
N PRO A 67 -0.53 16.00 1.28
CA PRO A 67 0.07 16.68 2.43
C PRO A 67 -0.64 16.39 3.76
N GLY A 68 -1.96 16.17 3.73
CA GLY A 68 -2.75 15.79 4.91
C GLY A 68 -2.67 14.31 5.25
N PHE A 69 -2.43 13.47 4.24
CA PHE A 69 -2.25 12.02 4.40
C PHE A 69 -0.85 11.65 4.91
N LEU A 70 0.18 12.34 4.46
CA LEU A 70 1.58 12.09 4.84
C LEU A 70 1.88 12.76 6.19
N THR A 71 2.09 11.93 7.21
CA THR A 71 2.31 12.40 8.58
C THR A 71 3.77 12.76 8.88
N ARG A 72 4.73 12.20 8.14
CA ARG A 72 6.17 12.40 8.35
C ARG A 72 6.74 13.30 7.26
N ASP A 73 7.63 14.22 7.64
CA ASP A 73 8.22 15.15 6.69
C ASP A 73 9.13 14.45 5.67
N MET A 74 9.87 13.42 6.09
CA MET A 74 10.64 12.56 5.17
C MET A 74 9.76 11.94 4.08
N ASP A 75 8.53 11.54 4.42
CA ASP A 75 7.63 10.95 3.43
C ASP A 75 7.12 12.03 2.47
N LYS A 76 6.87 13.26 2.95
CA LYS A 76 6.47 14.39 2.09
C LYS A 76 7.56 14.77 1.09
N GLU A 77 8.83 14.70 1.50
CA GLU A 77 9.97 14.98 0.63
C GLU A 77 10.03 14.04 -0.58
N LEU A 78 9.63 12.78 -0.41
CA LEU A 78 9.58 11.79 -1.50
C LEU A 78 8.59 12.15 -2.62
N PHE A 79 7.62 13.03 -2.35
CA PHE A 79 6.61 13.46 -3.31
C PHE A 79 6.73 14.96 -3.66
N ALA A 80 7.85 15.62 -3.34
CA ALA A 80 7.98 17.06 -3.51
C ALA A 80 7.82 17.52 -4.99
N ASP A 81 8.20 16.68 -5.94
CA ASP A 81 8.01 16.88 -7.38
C ASP A 81 6.53 16.85 -7.79
N LEU A 82 5.75 15.96 -7.18
CA LEU A 82 4.30 15.85 -7.40
C LEU A 82 3.53 16.97 -6.69
N LEU A 83 3.96 17.32 -5.47
CA LEU A 83 3.31 18.30 -4.61
C LEU A 83 3.51 19.75 -5.07
N LYS A 84 4.63 20.04 -5.74
CA LYS A 84 4.83 21.36 -6.33
C LYS A 84 3.83 21.55 -7.48
N PRO A 85 3.13 22.70 -7.55
CA PRO A 85 2.45 23.09 -8.78
C PRO A 85 3.47 23.05 -9.92
N PRO A 86 3.09 22.67 -11.15
CA PRO A 86 3.98 22.87 -12.28
C PRO A 86 4.36 24.34 -12.26
N ALA A 87 5.65 24.63 -12.07
CA ALA A 87 6.16 25.98 -12.17
C ALA A 87 5.63 26.52 -13.50
N ASP A 88 4.93 27.65 -13.42
CA ASP A 88 4.33 28.32 -14.55
C ASP A 88 5.33 28.27 -15.72
N ARG A 89 5.05 27.43 -16.72
CA ARG A 89 5.86 27.35 -17.95
C ARG A 89 5.48 28.56 -18.81
N GLY A 90 5.73 29.75 -18.25
CA GLY A 90 5.25 31.02 -18.75
C GLY A 90 6.05 32.18 -18.16
N ALA A 91 7.32 32.31 -18.56
CA ALA A 91 8.01 33.61 -18.66
C ALA A 91 9.39 33.40 -19.32
N ALA A 92 9.39 33.10 -20.62
CA ALA A 92 10.53 33.44 -21.48
C ALA A 92 9.96 34.32 -22.59
N SER A 93 10.39 35.57 -22.53
CA SER A 93 10.10 36.69 -23.44
C SER A 93 10.44 36.42 -24.89
#